data_AF-A0A4Q3UQE0-F1
#
_entry.id   AF-A0A4Q3UQE0-F1
#
_cell.length_a   1.000
_cell.length_b   1.000
_cell.length_c   1.000
_cell.angle_alpha   90.00
_cell.angle_beta   90.00
_cell.angle_gamma   90.00
#
_symmetry.space_group_name_H-M   'P 1'
#
loop_
_entity.id
_entity.type
_entity.pdbx_description
1 polymer ?
#
loop_
_entity_poly.entity_id
_entity_poly.type
_entity_poly.pdbx_seq_one_letter_code
_entity_poly.pdbx_strand_id
1 'polypeptide(L)'
;MKVKFVISDEFLDIAAKVRGLMDHFTQLGTVLASGRNTIRIFDLDQHRINIKSFKRPNIINRFVYKYFRKSKAQRSFEYATRLLEMGVGTPKPVAFCEHIDLSGLRASFYASEHLDAQLT
;
A
#
# COMPACT_ATOMS: atom_id res chain seq x y z
N MET A 1 7.01 10.56 -15.57
CA MET A 1 6.50 10.03 -14.29
C MET A 1 6.72 8.53 -14.29
N LYS A 2 7.40 7.97 -13.29
CA LYS A 2 7.65 6.53 -13.17
C LYS A 2 6.68 5.93 -12.16
N VAL A 3 6.05 4.81 -12.51
CA VAL A 3 5.21 4.04 -11.60
C VAL A 3 5.94 2.74 -11.30
N LYS A 4 6.08 2.41 -10.01
CA LYS A 4 6.55 1.10 -9.56
C LYS A 4 5.38 0.41 -8.90
N PHE A 5 4.95 -0.71 -9.48
CA PHE A 5 3.87 -1.55 -8.96
C PHE A 5 4.39 -2.96 -8.79
N VAL A 6 4.17 -3.55 -7.62
CA VAL A 6 4.52 -4.93 -7.31
C VAL A 6 3.32 -5.54 -6.58
N ILE A 7 2.97 -6.75 -6.97
CA ILE A 7 1.88 -7.54 -6.41
C ILE A 7 2.42 -8.91 -6.01
N SER A 8 1.88 -9.49 -4.95
CA SER A 8 2.20 -10.86 -4.55
C SER A 8 1.61 -11.87 -5.55
N ASP A 9 2.30 -12.99 -5.75
CA ASP A 9 1.93 -13.99 -6.77
C ASP A 9 0.50 -14.55 -6.59
N GLU A 10 0.04 -14.65 -5.34
CA GLU A 10 -1.32 -15.11 -4.98
C GLU A 10 -2.43 -14.21 -5.55
N PHE A 11 -2.13 -12.96 -5.92
CA PHE A 11 -3.13 -11.97 -6.36
C PHE A 11 -2.90 -11.50 -7.81
N LEU A 12 -2.13 -12.23 -8.62
CA LEU A 12 -1.81 -11.84 -10.00
C LEU A 12 -3.06 -11.71 -10.89
N ASP A 13 -4.08 -12.53 -10.65
CA ASP A 13 -5.37 -12.52 -11.35
C ASP A 13 -6.14 -11.19 -11.15
N ILE A 14 -6.02 -10.58 -9.98
CA ILE A 14 -6.66 -9.30 -9.65
C ILE A 14 -5.77 -8.06 -9.83
N ALA A 15 -4.55 -8.23 -10.37
CA ALA A 15 -3.54 -7.17 -10.43
C ALA A 15 -4.03 -5.87 -11.09
N ALA A 16 -4.74 -5.97 -12.21
CA ALA A 16 -5.26 -4.81 -12.93
C ALA A 16 -6.31 -4.05 -12.09
N LYS A 17 -7.19 -4.78 -11.39
CA LYS A 17 -8.22 -4.19 -10.53
C LYS A 17 -7.59 -3.50 -9.32
N VAL A 18 -6.66 -4.17 -8.62
CA VAL A 18 -5.94 -3.60 -7.46
C VAL A 18 -5.21 -2.30 -7.86
N ARG A 19 -4.53 -2.30 -9.00
CA ARG A 19 -3.87 -1.10 -9.53
C ARG A 19 -4.89 0.02 -9.80
N GLY A 20 -6.00 -0.30 -10.44
CA GLY A 20 -7.09 0.66 -10.69
C GLY A 20 -7.63 1.29 -9.40
N LEU A 21 -7.77 0.51 -8.33
CA LEU A 21 -8.19 1.01 -7.02
C LEU A 21 -7.16 1.93 -6.37
N MET A 22 -5.86 1.67 -6.54
CA MET A 22 -4.80 2.57 -6.07
C MET A 22 -4.79 3.89 -6.84
N ASP A 23 -5.02 3.85 -8.16
CA ASP A 23 -5.08 5.05 -9.01
C ASP A 23 -6.31 5.93 -8.68
N HIS A 24 -7.45 5.30 -8.31
CA HIS A 24 -8.70 5.99 -7.94
C HIS A 24 -8.94 6.03 -6.41
N PHE A 25 -7.87 5.89 -5.62
CA PHE A 25 -7.95 5.73 -4.15
C PHE A 25 -8.75 6.83 -3.45
N THR A 26 -8.72 8.06 -3.93
CA THR A 26 -9.43 9.19 -3.29
C THR A 26 -10.94 9.19 -3.57
N GLN A 27 -11.39 8.49 -4.61
CA GLN A 27 -12.76 8.50 -5.10
C GLN A 27 -13.55 7.27 -4.65
N LEU A 28 -12.88 6.13 -4.50
CA LEU A 28 -13.49 4.82 -4.24
C LEU A 28 -13.23 4.32 -2.81
N GLY A 29 -13.98 3.29 -2.41
CA GLY A 29 -13.81 2.59 -1.13
C GLY A 29 -14.29 3.36 0.09
N THR A 30 -14.38 2.65 1.21
CA THR A 30 -14.87 3.18 2.50
C THR A 30 -13.70 3.62 3.37
N VAL A 31 -13.72 4.85 3.87
CA VAL A 31 -12.65 5.36 4.75
C VAL A 31 -12.72 4.65 6.11
N LEU A 32 -11.67 3.89 6.44
CA LEU A 32 -11.52 3.24 7.74
C LEU A 32 -10.79 4.14 8.74
N ALA A 33 -9.74 4.83 8.28
CA ALA A 33 -8.96 5.73 9.11
C ALA A 33 -8.39 6.86 8.27
N SER A 34 -8.40 8.08 8.82
CA SER A 34 -7.83 9.26 8.18
C SER A 34 -7.03 10.07 9.19
N GLY A 35 -5.77 10.35 8.89
CA GLY A 35 -4.85 11.10 9.74
C GLY A 35 -3.53 11.31 9.03
N ARG A 36 -2.40 10.93 9.65
CA ARG A 36 -1.10 10.97 8.96
C ARG A 36 -1.06 10.09 7.70
N ASN A 37 -1.80 8.99 7.70
CA ASN A 37 -2.02 8.14 6.53
C ASN A 37 -3.54 7.96 6.39
N THR A 38 -4.01 7.64 5.20
CA THR A 38 -5.43 7.32 4.98
C THR A 38 -5.54 5.84 4.63
N ILE A 39 -6.47 5.14 5.25
CA ILE A 39 -6.78 3.74 4.99
C ILE A 39 -8.21 3.67 4.49
N ARG A 40 -8.41 2.99 3.36
CA ARG A 40 -9.72 2.70 2.80
C ARG A 40 -9.88 1.19 2.58
N ILE A 41 -11.10 0.70 2.77
CA ILE A 41 -11.50 -0.68 2.51
C ILE A 41 -12.15 -0.74 1.13
N PHE A 42 -11.85 -1.79 0.38
CA PHE A 42 -12.41 -2.07 -0.93
C PHE A 42 -12.88 -3.52 -0.97
N ASP A 43 -14.10 -3.72 -1.44
CA ASP A 43 -14.63 -5.03 -1.79
C ASP A 43 -14.26 -5.33 -3.26
N LEU A 44 -13.60 -6.46 -3.49
CA LEU A 44 -13.07 -6.87 -4.78
C LEU A 44 -13.38 -8.36 -5.02
N ASP A 45 -14.47 -8.63 -5.72
CA ASP A 45 -14.97 -9.99 -5.95
C ASP A 45 -15.11 -10.76 -4.61
N GLN A 46 -14.29 -11.80 -4.40
CA GLN A 46 -14.25 -12.60 -3.16
C GLN A 46 -13.25 -12.08 -2.13
N HIS A 47 -12.50 -11.02 -2.43
CA HIS A 47 -11.52 -10.42 -1.55
C HIS A 47 -12.04 -9.12 -0.96
N ARG A 48 -11.77 -8.90 0.32
CA ARG A 48 -11.85 -7.57 0.93
C ARG A 48 -10.43 -7.12 1.21
N ILE A 49 -10.05 -5.95 0.71
CA ILE A 49 -8.67 -5.43 0.83
C ILE A 49 -8.64 -4.06 1.49
N ASN A 50 -7.58 -3.82 2.24
CA ASN A 50 -7.22 -2.52 2.80
C ASN A 50 -6.17 -1.86 1.92
N ILE A 51 -6.44 -0.66 1.41
CA ILE A 51 -5.41 0.17 0.78
C ILE A 51 -5.05 1.32 1.71
N LYS A 52 -3.76 1.46 2.00
CA LYS A 52 -3.17 2.52 2.82
C LYS A 52 -2.37 3.48 1.97
N SER A 53 -2.82 4.72 1.90
CA SER A 53 -2.07 5.84 1.31
C SER A 53 -1.19 6.50 2.36
N PHE A 54 0.10 6.63 2.07
CA PHE A 54 1.05 7.27 2.96
C PHE A 54 1.24 8.75 2.62
N LYS A 55 1.23 9.62 3.64
CA LYS A 55 1.55 11.04 3.45
C LYS A 55 2.93 11.22 2.82
N ARG A 56 2.99 12.10 1.82
CA ARG A 56 4.23 12.56 1.21
C ARG A 56 5.20 13.06 2.28
N PRO A 57 6.48 12.66 2.24
CA PRO A 57 7.49 13.23 3.13
C PRO A 57 7.60 14.77 2.96
N ASN A 58 7.75 15.50 4.07
CA ASN A 58 7.98 16.95 4.05
C ASN A 58 9.28 17.28 3.27
N ILE A 59 9.28 18.42 2.57
CA ILE A 59 10.38 18.88 1.70
C ILE A 59 11.73 19.01 2.43
N ILE A 60 11.74 19.17 3.75
CA ILE A 60 12.96 19.49 4.51
C ILE A 60 13.78 18.23 4.87
N ASN A 61 13.16 17.04 4.94
CA ASN A 61 13.88 15.74 5.01
C ASN A 61 14.27 15.19 3.63
N ARG A 62 14.05 15.98 2.55
CA ARG A 62 14.10 15.54 1.15
C ARG A 62 15.51 15.38 0.60
N PHE A 63 16.54 15.93 1.26
CA PHE A 63 17.94 15.79 0.81
C PHE A 63 18.65 14.59 1.43
N VAL A 64 18.49 14.35 2.74
CA VAL A 64 19.15 13.24 3.46
C VAL A 64 18.62 11.86 3.01
N TYR A 65 17.37 11.79 2.53
CA TYR A 65 16.73 10.56 2.08
C TYR A 65 16.51 10.44 0.56
N LYS A 66 16.98 11.41 -0.25
CA LYS A 66 16.54 11.58 -1.64
C LYS A 66 16.77 10.37 -2.56
N TYR A 67 17.73 9.48 -2.23
CA TYR A 67 18.15 8.41 -3.15
C TYR A 67 18.26 6.99 -2.58
N PHE A 68 18.11 6.74 -1.26
CA PHE A 68 18.50 5.43 -0.69
C PHE A 68 17.41 4.62 0.04
N ARG A 69 16.33 5.21 0.53
CA ARG A 69 15.37 4.47 1.38
C ARG A 69 14.10 4.09 0.63
N LYS A 70 13.78 2.78 0.64
CA LYS A 70 12.49 2.22 0.20
C LYS A 70 11.33 3.01 0.78
N SER A 71 10.25 3.23 0.03
CA SER A 71 9.09 3.96 0.55
C SER A 71 8.44 3.23 1.72
N LYS A 72 7.56 3.93 2.45
CA LYS A 72 6.77 3.27 3.50
C LYS A 72 5.90 2.16 2.94
N ALA A 73 5.36 2.33 1.72
CA ALA A 73 4.54 1.30 1.09
C ALA A 73 5.35 0.05 0.75
N GLN A 74 6.50 0.22 0.10
CA GLN A 74 7.40 -0.90 -0.21
C GLN A 74 7.84 -1.62 1.07
N ARG A 75 8.24 -0.88 2.11
CA ARG A 75 8.63 -1.51 3.39
C ARG A 75 7.48 -2.25 4.06
N SER A 76 6.26 -1.70 4.02
CA SER A 76 5.08 -2.38 4.57
C SER A 76 4.82 -3.70 3.86
N PHE A 77 4.93 -3.73 2.54
CA PHE A 77 4.81 -4.96 1.75
C PHE A 77 5.90 -5.98 2.14
N GLU A 78 7.17 -5.60 2.03
CA GLU A 78 8.30 -6.51 2.32
C GLU A 78 8.31 -7.03 3.76
N TYR A 79 7.95 -6.20 4.73
CA TYR A 79 7.91 -6.63 6.13
C TYR A 79 6.73 -7.55 6.42
N ALA A 80 5.56 -7.31 5.83
CA ALA A 80 4.44 -8.22 5.96
C ALA A 80 4.77 -9.58 5.33
N THR A 81 5.40 -9.61 4.16
CA THR A 81 5.89 -10.86 3.54
C THR A 81 6.85 -11.60 4.47
N ARG A 82 7.87 -10.90 4.98
CA ARG A 82 8.85 -11.50 5.89
C ARG A 82 8.24 -11.99 7.20
N LEU A 83 7.28 -11.28 7.76
CA LEU A 83 6.56 -11.72 8.96
C LEU A 83 5.83 -13.05 8.71
N LEU A 84 5.14 -13.18 7.57
CA LEU A 84 4.48 -14.42 7.17
C LEU A 84 5.48 -15.57 6.96
N GLU A 85 6.62 -15.31 6.31
CA GLU A 85 7.70 -16.30 6.14
C GLU A 85 8.25 -16.79 7.49
N MET A 86 8.22 -15.95 8.52
CA MET A 86 8.63 -16.29 9.89
C MET A 86 7.48 -16.90 10.72
N GLY A 87 6.30 -17.14 10.14
CA GLY A 87 5.14 -17.67 10.85
C GLY A 87 4.46 -16.68 11.80
N VAL A 88 4.76 -15.38 11.68
CA VAL A 88 4.13 -14.32 12.48
C VAL A 88 2.87 -13.84 11.78
N GLY A 89 1.73 -13.94 12.47
CA GLY A 89 0.44 -13.50 11.96
C GLY A 89 0.42 -12.01 11.61
N THR A 90 0.17 -11.69 10.34
CA THR A 90 -0.05 -10.34 9.82
C THR A 90 -1.04 -10.43 8.65
N PRO A 91 -1.82 -9.38 8.33
CA PRO A 91 -2.61 -9.36 7.10
C PRO A 91 -1.75 -9.64 5.87
N LYS A 92 -2.26 -10.48 4.96
CA LYS A 92 -1.53 -10.86 3.74
C LYS A 92 -1.20 -9.62 2.91
N PRO A 93 0.07 -9.39 2.52
CA PRO A 93 0.42 -8.30 1.63
C PRO A 93 -0.09 -8.59 0.23
N VAL A 94 -0.93 -7.71 -0.31
CA VAL A 94 -1.47 -7.82 -1.66
C VAL A 94 -0.52 -7.15 -2.64
N ALA A 95 -0.26 -5.85 -2.48
CA ALA A 95 0.54 -5.09 -3.43
C ALA A 95 1.13 -3.81 -2.82
N PHE A 96 2.09 -3.19 -3.52
CA PHE A 96 2.41 -1.79 -3.33
C PHE A 96 2.56 -1.04 -4.65
N CYS A 97 2.23 0.26 -4.63
CA CYS A 97 2.43 1.17 -5.75
C CYS A 97 3.17 2.43 -5.30
N GLU A 98 4.06 2.94 -6.15
CA GLU A 98 4.76 4.20 -5.98
C GLU A 98 4.66 5.03 -7.25
N HIS A 99 4.27 6.30 -7.12
CA HIS A 99 4.35 7.29 -8.18
C HIS A 99 5.53 8.20 -7.90
N ILE A 100 6.49 8.25 -8.83
CA ILE A 100 7.73 9.01 -8.71
C ILE A 100 7.80 10.01 -9.87
N ASP A 101 8.11 11.26 -9.55
CA ASP A 101 8.40 12.31 -10.52
C ASP A 101 9.81 12.88 -10.30
N LEU A 102 10.17 13.92 -11.06
CA LEU A 102 11.49 14.56 -10.98
C LEU A 102 11.80 15.12 -9.57
N SER A 103 10.76 15.40 -8.77
CA SER A 103 10.89 15.90 -7.40
C SER A 103 10.97 14.81 -6.34
N GLY A 104 10.79 13.53 -6.72
CA GLY A 104 10.88 12.35 -5.85
C GLY A 104 9.57 11.59 -5.71
N LEU A 105 9.39 10.91 -4.57
CA LEU A 105 8.20 10.12 -4.27
C LEU A 105 6.96 11.03 -4.11
N ARG A 106 6.06 10.96 -5.09
CA ARG A 106 4.81 11.72 -5.16
C ARG A 106 3.69 11.01 -4.41
N ALA A 107 3.55 9.69 -4.55
CA ALA A 107 2.54 8.96 -3.81
C ALA A 107 3.02 7.53 -3.60
N SER A 108 2.55 6.91 -2.52
CA SER A 108 2.82 5.50 -2.27
C SER A 108 1.64 4.86 -1.56
N PHE A 109 1.26 3.67 -2.02
CA PHE A 109 0.11 2.91 -1.55
C PHE A 109 0.54 1.48 -1.21
N TYR A 110 0.04 0.95 -0.10
CA TYR A 110 0.19 -0.45 0.30
C TYR A 110 -1.19 -1.08 0.39
N ALA A 111 -1.36 -2.24 -0.22
CA ALA A 111 -2.56 -3.05 -0.12
C ALA A 111 -2.28 -4.32 0.69
N SER A 112 -3.19 -4.66 1.59
CA SER A 112 -3.24 -5.95 2.27
C SER A 112 -4.64 -6.52 2.21
N GLU A 113 -4.79 -7.82 2.49
CA GLU A 113 -6.11 -8.35 2.83
C GLU A 113 -6.68 -7.63 4.06
N HIS A 114 -8.01 -7.59 4.11
CA HIS A 114 -8.76 -7.18 5.28
C HIS A 114 -8.90 -8.36 6.23
N LEU A 115 -8.60 -8.14 7.50
CA LEU A 115 -8.88 -9.11 8.56
C LEU A 115 -10.03 -8.57 9.39
N ASP A 116 -11.10 -9.36 9.50
CA ASP A 116 -12.18 -9.09 10.44
C ASP A 116 -11.69 -9.41 11.85
N ALA A 117 -11.17 -8.39 12.54
CA ALA A 117 -10.77 -8.53 13.92
C ALA A 117 -12.02 -8.52 14.81
N GLN A 118 -12.41 -9.68 15.32
CA GLN A 118 -13.34 -9.76 16.45
C GLN A 118 -12.56 -9.37 17.71
N LEU A 119 -12.69 -8.11 18.12
CA LEU A 119 -12.25 -7.67 19.44
C LEU A 119 -13.29 -8.15 20.46
N THR A 120 -13.22 -9.43 20.84
CA THR A 120 -13.93 -9.98 22.02
C THR A 120 -13.14 -9.73 23.29
#